data_AF-A0A2V5RYP3-F1
#
_entry.id   AF-A0A2V5RYP3-F1
#
_cell.length_a   1.000
_cell.length_b   1.000
_cell.length_c   1.000
_cell.angle_alpha   90.00
_cell.angle_beta   90.00
_cell.angle_gamma   90.00
#
_symmetry.space_group_name_H-M   'P 1'
#
loop_
_entity.id
_entity.type
_entity.pdbx_description
1 polymer ?
#
loop_
_entity_poly.entity_id
_entity_poly.type
_entity_poly.pdbx_seq_one_letter_code
_entity_poly.pdbx_strand_id
1 'polypeptide(L)'
;SRAAVANALRLLDLHPQVQVWLAQNLLSVGHAKVLLALKAPEEQLLAAETVLRRNATVRSTERLVARQLGIGRSRRRSRRVAVELSAEGTAVEDLQNRLQQHLATHVVIHHGDKRGRIEIEYYGTDDLQRIVTALGLPPAD
;
A
#
# COMPACT_ATOMS: atom_id res chain seq x y z
N SER A 1 -19.06 21.77 -1.22
CA SER A 1 -20.14 20.90 -0.70
C SER A 1 -20.00 20.78 0.81
N ARG A 2 -21.10 20.60 1.57
CA ARG A 2 -21.04 20.43 3.04
C ARG A 2 -20.16 19.24 3.47
N ALA A 3 -20.12 18.18 2.65
CA ALA A 3 -19.29 17.00 2.88
C ALA A 3 -17.78 17.27 2.83
N ALA A 4 -17.31 18.17 1.97
CA ALA A 4 -15.89 18.54 1.90
C ALA A 4 -15.44 19.30 3.15
N VAL A 5 -16.28 20.22 3.64
CA VAL A 5 -16.04 20.98 4.87
C VAL A 5 -16.01 20.06 6.08
N ALA A 6 -16.96 19.14 6.20
CA ALA A 6 -17.00 18.16 7.29
C ALA A 6 -15.77 17.24 7.31
N ASN A 7 -15.26 16.84 6.14
CA ASN A 7 -14.06 16.02 6.04
C ASN A 7 -12.78 16.78 6.42
N ALA A 8 -12.71 18.07 6.13
CA ALA A 8 -11.59 18.91 6.55
C ALA A 8 -11.59 19.13 8.08
N LEU A 9 -12.77 19.35 8.68
CA LEU A 9 -12.90 19.50 10.12
C LEU A 9 -12.48 18.23 10.88
N ARG A 10 -12.77 17.04 10.36
CA ARG A 10 -12.34 15.76 10.95
C ARG A 10 -10.83 15.61 11.06
N LEU A 11 -10.06 16.27 10.20
CA LEU A 11 -8.58 16.21 10.29
C LEU A 11 -8.05 16.94 11.53
N LEU A 12 -8.84 17.84 12.12
CA LEU A 12 -8.52 18.51 13.39
C LEU A 12 -8.63 17.55 14.59
N ASP A 13 -9.27 16.39 14.42
CA ASP A 13 -9.38 15.36 15.46
C ASP A 13 -8.16 14.42 15.50
N LEU A 14 -7.17 14.61 14.60
CA LEU A 14 -5.93 13.83 14.60
C LEU A 14 -5.03 14.19 15.79
N HIS A 15 -4.18 13.25 16.19
CA HIS A 15 -3.11 13.53 17.13
C HIS A 15 -2.29 14.77 16.70
N PRO A 16 -1.93 15.70 17.62
CA PRO A 16 -1.28 16.97 17.28
C PRO A 16 -0.04 16.83 16.39
N GLN A 17 0.82 15.85 16.70
CA GLN A 17 2.00 15.56 15.90
C GLN A 17 1.69 15.13 14.45
N VAL A 18 0.60 14.39 14.25
CA VAL A 18 0.17 13.95 12.91
C VAL A 18 -0.34 15.14 12.10
N GLN A 19 -0.99 16.11 12.77
CA GLN A 19 -1.39 17.37 12.14
C GLN A 19 -0.17 18.19 11.69
N VAL A 20 0.88 18.25 12.52
CA VAL A 20 2.15 18.90 12.16
C VAL A 20 2.77 18.24 10.93
N TRP A 21 2.86 16.91 10.88
CA TRP A 21 3.40 16.19 9.73
C TRP A 21 2.56 16.34 8.47
N LEU A 22 1.24 16.46 8.60
CA LEU A 22 0.35 16.80 7.49
C LEU A 22 0.61 18.23 6.97
N ALA A 23 0.74 19.21 7.87
CA ALA A 23 1.03 20.60 7.50
C ALA A 23 2.42 20.76 6.86
N GLN A 24 3.38 19.93 7.25
CA GLN A 24 4.72 19.85 6.66
C GLN A 24 4.76 19.06 5.33
N ASN A 25 3.62 18.56 4.84
CA ASN A 25 3.51 17.69 3.66
C ASN A 25 4.29 16.36 3.76
N LEU A 26 4.69 15.93 4.97
CA LEU A 26 5.31 14.62 5.20
C LEU A 26 4.25 13.50 5.12
N LEU A 27 3.01 13.82 5.44
CA LEU A 27 1.85 12.98 5.22
C LEU A 27 0.89 13.66 4.26
N SER A 28 0.27 12.87 3.38
CA SER A 28 -0.80 13.37 2.53
C SER A 28 -2.15 13.33 3.24
N VAL A 29 -3.12 14.10 2.76
CA VAL A 29 -4.52 14.08 3.23
C VAL A 29 -5.12 12.66 3.14
N GLY A 30 -4.67 11.84 2.18
CA GLY A 30 -5.06 10.43 2.07
C GLY A 30 -4.60 9.61 3.27
N HIS A 31 -3.33 9.75 3.69
CA HIS A 31 -2.80 9.10 4.89
C HIS A 31 -3.55 9.54 6.15
N ALA A 32 -3.78 10.85 6.28
CA ALA A 32 -4.47 11.44 7.42
C ALA A 32 -5.90 10.90 7.60
N LYS A 33 -6.64 10.71 6.49
CA LYS A 33 -7.99 10.12 6.50
C LYS A 33 -8.00 8.67 6.99
N VAL A 34 -6.96 7.90 6.69
CA VAL A 34 -6.84 6.50 7.09
C VAL A 34 -6.48 6.40 8.57
N LEU A 35 -5.54 7.23 9.01
CA LEU A 35 -5.13 7.29 10.41
C LEU A 35 -6.27 7.71 11.34
N LEU A 36 -7.18 8.57 10.87
CA LEU A 36 -8.42 8.93 11.59
C LEU A 36 -9.33 7.75 11.94
N ALA A 37 -9.17 6.59 11.30
CA ALA A 37 -9.93 5.40 11.67
C ALA A 37 -9.49 4.81 13.02
N LEU A 38 -8.27 5.11 13.47
CA LEU A 38 -7.77 4.75 14.80
C LEU A 38 -8.32 5.74 15.81
N LYS A 39 -9.05 5.25 16.83
CA LYS A 39 -9.70 6.12 17.82
C LYS A 39 -8.75 6.57 18.94
N ALA A 40 -7.69 5.81 19.21
CA ALA A 40 -6.71 6.15 20.24
C ALA A 40 -5.63 7.08 19.66
N PRO A 41 -5.39 8.26 20.26
CA PRO A 41 -4.38 9.20 19.74
C PRO A 41 -2.95 8.62 19.70
N GLU A 42 -2.60 7.75 20.65
CA GLU A 42 -1.29 7.08 20.68
C GLU A 42 -1.12 6.07 19.54
N GLU A 43 -2.18 5.34 19.19
CA GLU A 43 -2.17 4.42 18.05
C GLU A 43 -2.03 5.18 16.72
N GLN A 44 -2.70 6.33 16.59
CA GLN A 44 -2.55 7.21 15.43
C GLN A 44 -1.09 7.64 15.26
N LEU A 45 -0.44 8.03 16.36
CA LEU A 45 0.96 8.46 16.36
C LEU A 45 1.89 7.34 15.92
N LEU A 46 1.77 6.15 16.53
CA LEU A 46 2.60 4.97 16.19
C LEU A 46 2.41 4.52 14.74
N ALA A 47 1.16 4.51 14.25
CA ALA A 47 0.86 4.19 12.87
C ALA A 47 1.46 5.23 11.91
N ALA A 48 1.32 6.52 12.21
CA ALA A 48 1.90 7.60 11.42
C ALA A 48 3.43 7.54 11.36
N GLU A 49 4.09 7.26 12.48
CA GLU A 49 5.54 7.07 12.52
C GLU A 49 5.98 5.89 11.64
N THR A 50 5.22 4.79 11.67
CA THR A 50 5.47 3.63 10.82
C THR A 50 5.29 3.96 9.34
N VAL A 51 4.28 4.76 9.00
CA VAL A 51 4.03 5.24 7.63
C VAL A 51 5.22 6.06 7.13
N LEU A 52 5.70 7.01 7.93
CA LEU A 52 6.86 7.84 7.60
C LEU A 52 8.14 7.01 7.46
N ARG A 53 8.44 6.15 8.44
CA ARG A 53 9.64 5.31 8.44
C ARG A 53 9.72 4.39 7.23
N ARG A 54 8.57 3.91 6.75
CA ARG A 54 8.48 2.98 5.62
C ARG A 54 8.19 3.66 4.28
N ASN A 55 8.05 4.99 4.24
CA ASN A 55 7.51 5.71 3.08
C ASN A 55 6.26 5.02 2.50
N ALA A 56 5.34 4.62 3.39
CA ALA A 56 4.23 3.77 3.02
C ALA A 56 3.22 4.52 2.14
N THR A 57 2.67 3.85 1.13
CA THR A 57 1.57 4.39 0.33
C THR A 57 0.26 4.40 1.14
N VAL A 58 -0.73 5.18 0.69
CA VAL A 58 -2.06 5.26 1.34
C VAL A 58 -2.69 3.87 1.46
N ARG A 59 -2.61 3.05 0.40
CA ARG A 59 -3.14 1.67 0.40
C ARG A 59 -2.39 0.74 1.36
N SER A 60 -1.09 0.93 1.53
CA SER A 60 -0.31 0.19 2.54
C SER A 60 -0.71 0.61 3.97
N THR A 61 -0.95 1.91 4.16
CA THR A 61 -1.43 2.50 5.41
C THR A 61 -2.82 1.97 5.79
N GLU A 62 -3.74 1.84 4.83
CA GLU A 62 -5.06 1.22 5.06
C GLU A 62 -4.94 -0.20 5.57
N ARG A 63 -4.05 -1.00 4.98
CA ARG A 63 -3.78 -2.38 5.43
C ARG A 63 -3.17 -2.42 6.82
N LEU A 64 -2.29 -1.48 7.15
CA LEU A 64 -1.68 -1.36 8.47
C LEU A 64 -2.76 -1.08 9.52
N VAL A 65 -3.57 -0.04 9.30
CA VAL A 65 -4.63 0.38 10.21
C VAL A 65 -5.72 -0.70 10.36
N ALA A 66 -6.11 -1.37 9.26
CA ALA A 66 -7.07 -2.48 9.31
C ALA A 66 -6.58 -3.66 10.17
N ARG A 67 -5.28 -3.96 10.16
CA ARG A 67 -4.68 -4.99 11.03
C ARG A 67 -4.71 -4.58 12.50
N GLN A 68 -4.41 -3.31 12.81
CA GLN A 68 -4.42 -2.79 14.18
C GLN A 68 -5.82 -2.76 14.81
N LEU A 69 -6.84 -2.36 14.04
CA LEU A 69 -8.22 -2.29 14.54
C LEU A 69 -8.85 -3.66 14.82
N GLY A 70 -8.18 -4.78 14.52
CA GLY A 70 -8.76 -6.12 14.65
C GLY A 70 -9.99 -6.35 13.77
N ILE A 71 -10.30 -5.41 12.87
CA ILE A 71 -11.38 -5.49 11.88
C ILE A 71 -10.90 -6.42 10.76
N GLY A 72 -10.80 -7.70 11.09
CA GLY A 72 -10.25 -8.75 10.25
C GLY A 72 -10.97 -10.09 10.38
N ARG A 73 -12.14 -10.14 11.03
CA ARG A 73 -13.03 -11.31 11.03
C ARG A 73 -14.50 -10.92 10.84
N SER A 74 -14.86 -10.43 9.65
CA SER A 74 -16.10 -10.87 8.99
C SER A 74 -16.17 -10.35 7.54
N ARG A 75 -16.07 -11.29 6.61
CA ARG A 75 -16.67 -11.29 5.26
C ARG A 75 -16.42 -10.06 4.36
N ARG A 76 -15.26 -10.07 3.70
CA ARG A 76 -15.26 -10.33 2.26
C ARG A 76 -14.08 -11.22 1.89
N ARG A 77 -14.45 -12.36 1.36
CA ARG A 77 -13.66 -13.44 0.77
C ARG A 77 -12.47 -12.90 -0.04
N SER A 78 -11.29 -12.83 0.58
CA SER A 78 -10.03 -13.20 -0.05
C SER A 78 -9.35 -14.17 0.91
N ARG A 79 -9.29 -15.40 0.43
CA ARG A 79 -9.10 -16.62 1.20
C ARG A 79 -7.61 -16.77 1.50
N ARG A 80 -7.30 -16.93 2.78
CA ARG A 80 -6.07 -17.49 3.38
C ARG A 80 -4.82 -16.59 3.30
N VAL A 81 -4.73 -15.68 4.26
CA VAL A 81 -3.50 -15.52 5.06
C VAL A 81 -3.72 -16.30 6.35
N ALA A 82 -3.77 -17.62 6.21
CA ALA A 82 -3.23 -18.49 7.24
C ALA A 82 -1.87 -18.87 6.65
N VAL A 83 -0.88 -18.01 6.91
CA VAL A 83 0.51 -18.31 6.58
C VAL A 83 0.91 -19.37 7.59
N GLU A 84 0.67 -20.62 7.20
CA GLU A 84 1.69 -21.64 7.41
C GLU A 84 2.95 -21.11 6.75
N LEU A 85 3.95 -20.88 7.59
CA LEU A 85 5.31 -20.58 7.21
C LEU A 85 5.82 -21.76 6.37
N SER A 86 5.72 -21.69 5.05
CA SER A 86 6.39 -22.63 4.13
C SER A 86 7.43 -21.87 3.31
N ALA A 87 8.61 -22.47 3.18
CA ALA A 87 9.80 -21.92 2.51
C ALA A 87 9.61 -21.54 1.01
N GLU A 88 8.44 -21.83 0.45
CA GLU A 88 8.04 -21.49 -0.92
C GLU A 88 7.54 -20.04 -1.02
N GLY A 89 6.96 -19.49 0.06
CA GLY A 89 6.52 -18.10 0.11
C GLY A 89 7.67 -17.10 -0.05
N THR A 90 8.83 -17.41 0.55
CA THR A 90 10.03 -16.55 0.51
C THR A 90 10.63 -16.43 -0.90
N ALA A 91 10.68 -17.51 -1.68
CA ALA A 91 11.26 -17.47 -3.02
C ALA A 91 10.41 -16.65 -4.01
N VAL A 92 9.09 -16.75 -3.90
CA VAL A 92 8.16 -15.98 -4.74
C VAL A 92 8.16 -14.50 -4.33
N GLU A 93 8.22 -14.21 -3.03
CA GLU A 93 8.36 -12.84 -2.52
C GLU A 93 9.68 -12.19 -2.97
N ASP A 94 10.80 -12.91 -2.89
CA ASP A 94 12.10 -12.44 -3.37
C ASP A 94 12.09 -12.16 -4.88
N LEU A 95 11.47 -13.06 -5.66
CA LEU A 95 11.31 -12.85 -7.10
C LEU A 95 10.44 -11.63 -7.40
N GLN A 96 9.35 -11.44 -6.66
CA GLN A 96 8.49 -10.26 -6.79
C GLN A 96 9.27 -8.99 -6.50
N ASN A 97 10.03 -8.95 -5.41
CA ASN A 97 10.86 -7.79 -5.04
C ASN A 97 11.90 -7.47 -6.11
N ARG A 98 12.57 -8.49 -6.67
CA ARG A 98 13.54 -8.32 -7.76
C ARG A 98 12.89 -7.77 -9.02
N LEU A 99 11.69 -8.25 -9.38
CA LEU A 99 10.95 -7.73 -10.52
C LEU A 99 10.51 -6.27 -10.30
N GLN A 100 10.06 -5.92 -9.09
CA GLN A 100 9.70 -4.53 -8.78
C GLN A 100 10.92 -3.60 -8.87
N GLN A 101 12.08 -4.04 -8.38
CA GLN A 101 13.33 -3.27 -8.47
C GLN A 101 13.80 -3.10 -9.92
N HIS A 102 13.78 -4.19 -10.70
CA HIS A 102 14.25 -4.16 -12.10
C HIS A 102 13.31 -3.37 -13.01
N LEU A 103 11.99 -3.53 -12.83
CA LEU A 103 11.00 -2.86 -13.66
C LEU A 103 10.60 -1.48 -13.11
N ALA A 104 11.09 -1.08 -11.93
CA ALA A 104 10.76 0.18 -11.26
C ALA A 104 9.24 0.47 -11.20
N THR A 105 8.43 -0.59 -11.12
CA THR A 105 6.97 -0.50 -11.08
C THR A 105 6.40 -1.55 -10.12
N HIS A 106 5.11 -1.42 -9.79
CA HIS A 106 4.42 -2.36 -8.93
C HIS A 106 4.14 -3.68 -9.67
N VAL A 107 4.66 -4.77 -9.11
CA VAL A 107 4.55 -6.14 -9.65
C VAL A 107 3.96 -7.05 -8.58
N VAL A 108 2.93 -7.80 -8.94
CA VAL A 108 2.32 -8.82 -8.06
C VAL A 108 2.41 -10.18 -8.73
N ILE A 109 2.93 -11.16 -8.00
CA ILE A 109 2.97 -12.55 -8.45
C ILE A 109 1.91 -13.34 -7.69
N HIS A 110 0.93 -13.85 -8.43
CA HIS A 110 -0.01 -14.86 -7.97
C HIS A 110 0.52 -16.23 -8.38
N HIS A 111 1.22 -16.91 -7.49
CA HIS A 111 1.72 -18.25 -7.73
C HIS A 111 0.77 -19.31 -7.15
N GLY A 112 0.45 -20.34 -7.92
CA GLY A 112 -0.31 -21.50 -7.46
C GLY A 112 0.27 -22.78 -8.05
N ASP A 113 -0.04 -23.93 -7.45
CA ASP A 113 0.66 -25.21 -7.64
C ASP A 113 0.86 -25.69 -9.08
N LYS A 114 0.03 -25.22 -10.02
CA LYS A 114 0.10 -25.59 -11.46
C LYS A 114 0.05 -24.42 -12.42
N ARG A 115 -0.34 -23.24 -11.95
CA ARG A 115 -0.61 -22.04 -12.77
C ARG A 115 -0.32 -20.81 -11.94
N GLY A 116 0.24 -19.79 -12.56
CA GLY A 116 0.47 -18.50 -11.93
C GLY A 116 0.07 -17.34 -12.83
N ARG A 117 0.02 -16.15 -12.25
CA ARG A 117 -0.22 -14.89 -12.93
C ARG A 117 0.75 -13.85 -12.40
N ILE A 118 1.36 -13.10 -13.30
CA ILE A 118 2.16 -11.91 -12.97
C ILE A 118 1.35 -10.70 -13.41
N GLU A 119 1.09 -9.78 -12.49
CA GLU A 119 0.42 -8.51 -12.76
C GLU A 119 1.46 -7.39 -12.65
N ILE A 120 1.64 -6.62 -13.72
CA ILE A 120 2.57 -5.48 -13.78
C ILE A 120 1.73 -4.24 -14.04
N GLU A 121 1.76 -3.30 -13.12
CA GLU A 121 1.09 -2.00 -13.25
C GLU A 121 1.99 -1.05 -14.04
N TYR A 122 1.42 -0.18 -14.86
CA TYR A 122 2.16 0.82 -15.63
C TYR A 122 1.42 2.15 -15.62
N TYR A 123 2.18 3.24 -15.74
CA TYR A 123 1.65 4.60 -15.63
C TYR A 123 1.88 5.38 -16.93
N GLY A 124 1.01 5.12 -17.90
CA GLY A 124 1.06 5.76 -19.22
C GLY A 124 1.85 4.96 -20.26
N THR A 125 1.85 5.48 -21.50
CA THR A 125 2.40 4.76 -22.67
C THR A 125 3.91 4.62 -22.60
N ASP A 126 4.61 5.66 -22.15
CA ASP A 126 6.08 5.67 -22.05
C ASP A 126 6.57 4.62 -21.04
N ASP A 127 5.87 4.49 -19.92
CA ASP A 127 6.18 3.51 -18.89
C ASP A 127 5.92 2.08 -19.39
N LEU A 128 4.84 1.88 -20.14
CA LEU A 128 4.57 0.61 -20.81
C LEU A 128 5.67 0.25 -21.81
N GLN A 129 6.10 1.18 -22.67
CA GLN A 129 7.18 0.96 -23.63
C GLN A 129 8.51 0.62 -22.94
N ARG A 130 8.83 1.32 -21.85
CA ARG A 130 10.02 1.03 -21.03
C ARG A 130 9.95 -0.38 -20.43
N ILE A 131 8.81 -0.79 -19.88
CA ILE A 131 8.60 -2.13 -19.31
C ILE A 131 8.72 -3.21 -20.40
N VAL A 132 8.09 -2.99 -21.56
CA VAL A 132 8.14 -3.92 -22.70
C VAL A 132 9.57 -4.09 -23.21
N THR A 133 10.31 -2.98 -23.32
CA THR A 133 11.74 -3.00 -23.66
C THR A 133 12.56 -3.75 -22.60
N ALA A 134 12.29 -3.51 -21.32
CA ALA A 134 12.96 -4.19 -20.20
C ALA A 134 12.65 -5.70 -20.14
N LEU A 135 11.53 -6.14 -20.72
CA LEU A 135 11.17 -7.55 -20.90
C LEU A 135 11.82 -8.17 -22.15
N GLY A 136 12.61 -7.39 -22.91
CA GLY A 136 13.37 -7.86 -24.06
C GLY A 136 12.62 -7.85 -25.39
N LEU A 137 11.47 -7.17 -25.46
CA LEU A 137 10.76 -6.95 -26.72
C LEU A 137 11.31 -5.70 -27.41
N PRO A 138 11.55 -5.74 -28.73
CA PRO A 138 12.00 -4.57 -29.46
C PRO A 138 10.93 -3.47 -29.43
N PRO A 139 11.32 -2.18 -29.42
CA PRO A 139 10.38 -1.09 -29.56
C PRO A 139 9.60 -1.25 -30.88
N ALA A 140 8.31 -1.00 -30.85
CA ALA A 140 7.52 -0.91 -32.08
C ALA A 140 7.95 0.36 -32.82
N ASP A 141 8.48 0.18 -34.03
CA ASP A 141 8.85 1.25 -34.97
C ASP A 141 7.67 2.19 -35.30
#